data_AF-A0A060CP13-F1
#
_entry.id   AF-A0A060CP13-F1
#
_cell.length_a   1.000
_cell.length_b   1.000
_cell.length_c   1.000
_cell.angle_alpha   90.00
_cell.angle_beta   90.00
_cell.angle_gamma   90.00
#
_symmetry.space_group_name_H-M   'P 1'
#
loop_
_entity.id
_entity.type
_entity.pdbx_description
1 polymer ?
#
loop_
_entity_poly.entity_id
_entity_poly.type
_entity_poly.pdbx_seq_one_letter_code
_entity_poly.pdbx_strand_id
1 'polypeptide(L)'
;MLKNDGVLPLDPSSATHVALIGEFAEKPRYQGGGSSHVTALRVHSLRSELSDRLQKATIDFAQGYCTDPDSDDGRDETLIEEACRTARNADIAIINVGYLECDESEGSDKTSIELREPQRRLLDAVIATGTPTVVVLYGGGVIHFGGW
;
A
#
# COMPACT_ATOMS: atom_id res chain seq x y z
N MET A 1 5.31 13.71 4.99
CA MET A 1 3.94 13.94 4.47
C MET A 1 4.06 14.76 3.20
N LEU A 2 3.58 14.24 2.06
CA LEU A 2 3.74 14.89 0.74
C LEU A 2 2.52 15.76 0.35
N LYS A 3 1.30 15.25 0.60
CA LYS A 3 0.01 15.93 0.36
C LYS A 3 -0.94 15.61 1.51
N ASN A 4 -1.81 16.55 1.88
CA ASN A 4 -2.89 16.32 2.83
C ASN A 4 -4.05 17.30 2.54
N ASP A 5 -5.17 16.75 2.08
CA ASP A 5 -6.38 17.52 1.76
C ASP A 5 -7.38 17.57 2.94
N GLY A 6 -6.89 17.35 4.17
CA GLY A 6 -7.68 17.40 5.40
C GLY A 6 -8.14 16.04 5.95
N VAL A 7 -7.77 14.94 5.28
CA VAL A 7 -8.12 13.57 5.70
C VAL A 7 -7.26 13.08 6.88
N LEU A 8 -6.03 13.58 6.98
CA LEU A 8 -5.12 13.24 8.09
C LEU A 8 -4.98 14.42 9.08
N PRO A 9 -4.79 14.13 10.38
CA PRO A 9 -4.63 12.81 11.01
C PRO A 9 -5.96 12.08 11.22
N LEU A 10 -5.90 10.75 11.29
CA LEU A 10 -7.06 9.94 11.71
C LEU A 10 -7.31 10.14 13.21
N ASP A 11 -8.58 10.29 13.59
CA ASP A 11 -8.99 10.36 15.00
C ASP A 11 -9.08 8.94 15.61
N PRO A 12 -8.20 8.57 16.57
CA PRO A 12 -8.24 7.26 17.22
C PRO A 12 -9.51 7.02 18.05
N SER A 13 -10.23 8.09 18.39
CA SER A 13 -11.47 8.00 19.17
C SER A 13 -12.70 7.72 18.29
N SER A 14 -12.57 7.88 16.98
CA SER A 14 -13.63 7.66 16.01
C SER A 14 -13.85 6.16 15.73
N ALA A 15 -15.09 5.79 15.44
CA ALA A 15 -15.45 4.45 14.97
C ALA A 15 -15.39 4.36 13.44
N THR A 16 -14.34 4.92 12.85
CA THR A 16 -14.16 4.98 11.38
C THR A 16 -13.94 3.58 10.82
N HIS A 17 -14.58 3.26 9.70
CA HIS A 17 -14.30 2.04 8.94
C HIS A 17 -13.17 2.30 7.94
N VAL A 18 -12.05 1.59 8.08
CA VAL A 18 -10.84 1.72 7.28
C VAL A 18 -10.70 0.51 6.34
N ALA A 19 -10.58 0.79 5.04
CA ALA A 19 -10.11 -0.18 4.05
C ALA A 19 -8.59 -0.09 3.95
N LEU A 20 -7.87 -1.09 4.46
CA LEU A 20 -6.42 -1.19 4.38
C LEU A 20 -6.02 -2.04 3.17
N ILE A 21 -5.49 -1.40 2.15
CA ILE A 21 -5.26 -2.00 0.83
C ILE A 21 -3.76 -2.05 0.54
N GLY A 22 -3.29 -3.13 -0.08
CA GLY A 22 -1.92 -3.30 -0.54
C GLY A 22 -1.10 -4.26 0.32
N GLU A 23 -0.37 -5.17 -0.31
CA GLU A 23 0.39 -6.22 0.39
C GLU A 23 1.41 -5.66 1.39
N PHE A 24 1.96 -4.47 1.14
CA PHE A 24 2.89 -3.81 2.06
C PHE A 24 2.30 -3.43 3.42
N ALA A 25 0.97 -3.37 3.54
CA ALA A 25 0.34 -3.15 4.82
C ALA A 25 0.51 -4.34 5.78
N GLU A 26 0.63 -5.55 5.24
CA GLU A 26 0.85 -6.81 5.97
C GLU A 26 2.34 -7.20 5.97
N LYS A 27 3.00 -7.10 4.81
CA LYS A 27 4.41 -7.43 4.60
C LYS A 27 5.21 -6.15 4.30
N PRO A 28 5.56 -5.36 5.33
CA PRO A 28 6.15 -4.04 5.11
C PRO A 28 7.52 -4.14 4.44
N ARG A 29 7.73 -3.30 3.42
CA ARG A 29 9.05 -3.05 2.88
C ARG A 29 9.72 -1.91 3.63
N TYR A 30 10.70 -2.22 4.47
CA TYR A 30 11.36 -1.22 5.33
C TYR A 30 12.81 -0.93 4.95
N GLN A 31 13.40 -1.68 4.01
CA GLN A 31 14.78 -1.52 3.57
C GLN A 31 14.95 -1.87 2.07
N GLY A 32 16.08 -1.46 1.50
CA GLY A 32 16.52 -1.87 0.17
C GLY A 32 17.10 -3.29 0.15
N GLY A 33 17.33 -3.82 -1.05
CA GLY A 33 17.99 -5.10 -1.26
C GLY A 33 19.53 -4.99 -1.28
N GLY A 34 20.21 -6.12 -1.43
CA GLY A 34 21.68 -6.17 -1.57
C GLY A 34 22.45 -6.28 -0.25
N SER A 35 23.72 -5.88 -0.24
CA SER A 35 24.63 -6.07 0.89
C SER A 35 24.28 -5.23 2.12
N SER A 36 23.44 -4.20 1.96
CA SER A 36 22.91 -3.39 3.08
C SER A 36 21.75 -4.05 3.81
N HIS A 37 21.33 -5.27 3.43
CA HIS A 37 20.24 -5.97 4.09
C HIS A 37 20.58 -6.28 5.56
N VAL A 38 19.69 -5.89 6.46
CA VAL A 38 19.81 -6.19 7.90
C VAL A 38 18.63 -7.01 8.37
N THR A 39 18.89 -8.12 9.06
CA THR A 39 17.85 -8.90 9.73
C THR A 39 17.40 -8.17 11.00
N ALA A 40 16.25 -7.50 10.94
CA ALA A 40 15.67 -6.83 12.09
C ALA A 40 15.28 -7.85 13.19
N LEU A 41 15.45 -7.45 14.46
CA LEU A 41 14.99 -8.24 15.61
C LEU A 41 13.47 -8.43 15.60
N ARG A 42 12.75 -7.43 15.11
CA ARG A 42 11.29 -7.44 14.97
C ARG A 42 10.87 -6.46 13.88
N VAL A 43 9.84 -6.85 13.13
CA VAL A 43 9.19 -6.02 12.13
C VAL A 43 7.70 -6.00 12.45
N HIS A 44 7.12 -4.80 12.52
CA HIS A 44 5.70 -4.58 12.76
C HIS A 44 5.03 -4.18 11.45
N SER A 45 3.85 -4.73 11.15
CA SER A 45 3.10 -4.38 9.95
C SER A 45 2.20 -3.17 10.22
N LEU A 46 1.85 -2.42 9.18
CA LEU A 46 0.90 -1.32 9.34
C LEU A 46 -0.46 -1.85 9.80
N ARG A 47 -0.86 -3.02 9.31
CA ARG A 47 -2.11 -3.67 9.71
C ARG A 47 -2.16 -3.96 11.22
N SER A 48 -1.12 -4.57 11.77
CA SER A 48 -1.09 -4.87 13.21
C SER A 48 -1.11 -3.58 14.04
N GLU A 49 -0.27 -2.60 13.67
CA GLU A 49 -0.16 -1.34 14.43
C GLU A 49 -1.41 -0.47 14.34
N LEU A 50 -2.09 -0.43 13.18
CA LEU A 50 -3.36 0.29 13.07
C LEU A 50 -4.46 -0.37 13.88
N SER A 51 -4.53 -1.71 13.89
CA SER A 51 -5.51 -2.45 14.68
C SER A 51 -5.32 -2.20 16.19
N ASP A 52 -4.06 -2.16 16.65
CA ASP A 52 -3.73 -1.91 18.05
C ASP A 52 -4.02 -0.45 18.48
N ARG A 53 -3.82 0.52 17.58
CA ARG A 53 -3.97 1.95 17.87
C ARG A 53 -5.39 2.47 17.65
N LEU A 54 -6.12 1.92 16.68
CA LEU A 54 -7.47 2.34 16.31
C LEU A 54 -8.51 1.31 16.79
N GLN A 55 -8.52 1.04 18.10
CA GLN A 55 -9.34 -0.04 18.69
C GLN A 55 -10.86 0.12 18.50
N LYS A 56 -11.32 1.34 18.18
CA LYS A 56 -12.72 1.63 17.87
C LYS A 56 -13.04 1.55 16.37
N ALA A 57 -12.03 1.58 15.52
CA ALA A 57 -12.19 1.49 14.08
C ALA A 57 -12.44 0.03 13.66
N THR A 58 -13.15 -0.15 12.55
CA THR A 58 -13.17 -1.43 11.84
C THR A 58 -12.12 -1.38 10.75
N ILE A 59 -11.26 -2.39 10.64
CA ILE A 59 -10.18 -2.43 9.63
C ILE A 59 -10.35 -3.68 8.78
N ASP A 60 -10.78 -3.48 7.54
CA ASP A 60 -10.83 -4.55 6.54
C ASP A 60 -9.58 -4.49 5.66
N PHE A 61 -8.98 -5.65 5.39
CA PHE A 61 -7.78 -5.75 4.58
C PHE A 61 -8.08 -6.35 3.20
N ALA A 62 -7.48 -5.79 2.16
CA ALA A 62 -7.43 -6.39 0.82
C ALA A 62 -6.00 -6.31 0.26
N GLN A 63 -5.52 -7.39 -0.34
CA GLN A 63 -4.13 -7.46 -0.81
C GLN A 63 -3.87 -6.52 -2.01
N GLY A 64 -4.80 -6.47 -2.98
CA GLY A 64 -4.77 -5.52 -4.10
C GLY A 64 -3.77 -5.82 -5.23
N TYR A 65 -2.57 -6.33 -4.94
CA TYR A 65 -1.56 -6.71 -5.95
C TYR A 65 -0.62 -7.81 -5.40
N CYS A 66 0.06 -8.52 -6.29
CA CYS A 66 1.09 -9.49 -5.93
C CYS A 66 2.49 -8.84 -5.87
N THR A 67 3.26 -9.17 -4.83
CA THR A 67 4.70 -8.81 -4.72
C THR A 67 5.63 -9.93 -5.18
N ASP A 68 5.11 -11.13 -5.41
CA ASP A 68 5.87 -12.27 -5.89
C ASP A 68 6.13 -12.15 -7.41
N PRO A 69 7.39 -11.96 -7.86
CA PRO A 69 7.70 -11.84 -9.28
C PRO A 69 7.40 -13.11 -10.09
N ASP A 70 7.28 -14.26 -9.44
CA ASP A 70 6.96 -15.54 -10.10
C ASP A 70 5.44 -15.81 -10.15
N SER A 71 4.62 -14.92 -9.57
CA SER A 71 3.15 -15.03 -9.58
C SER A 71 2.53 -14.49 -10.88
N ASP A 72 2.78 -15.16 -12.00
CA ASP A 72 2.02 -14.93 -13.25
C ASP A 72 0.73 -15.73 -13.27
N ASP A 73 -0.15 -15.50 -12.29
CA ASP A 73 -1.41 -16.24 -12.14
C ASP A 73 -2.65 -15.46 -12.59
N GLY A 74 -2.46 -14.25 -13.12
CA GLY A 74 -3.55 -13.40 -13.62
C GLY A 74 -4.56 -12.97 -12.55
N ARG A 75 -4.24 -13.10 -11.25
CA ARG A 75 -5.16 -12.74 -10.16
C ARG A 75 -5.31 -11.24 -9.92
N ASP A 76 -4.50 -10.40 -10.58
CA ASP A 76 -4.52 -8.95 -10.38
C ASP A 76 -5.94 -8.35 -10.51
N GLU A 77 -6.73 -8.79 -11.50
CA GLU A 77 -8.11 -8.29 -11.65
C GLU A 77 -8.97 -8.63 -10.43
N THR A 78 -8.94 -9.89 -10.00
CA THR A 78 -9.70 -10.36 -8.83
C THR A 78 -9.29 -9.62 -7.56
N LEU A 79 -7.98 -9.34 -7.40
CA LEU A 79 -7.45 -8.60 -6.25
C LEU A 79 -7.86 -7.12 -6.28
N ILE A 80 -7.89 -6.50 -7.47
CA ILE A 80 -8.36 -5.13 -7.65
C ILE A 80 -9.87 -5.03 -7.38
N GLU A 81 -10.67 -5.97 -7.88
CA GLU A 81 -12.11 -6.04 -7.62
C GLU A 81 -12.41 -6.18 -6.13
N GLU A 82 -11.67 -7.05 -5.43
CA GLU A 82 -11.75 -7.20 -3.99
C GLU A 82 -11.41 -5.90 -3.26
N ALA A 83 -10.29 -5.26 -3.62
CA ALA A 83 -9.87 -3.99 -3.03
C ALA A 83 -10.90 -2.88 -3.23
N CYS A 84 -11.50 -2.79 -4.43
CA CYS A 84 -12.56 -1.82 -4.73
C CYS A 84 -13.83 -2.09 -3.90
N ARG A 85 -14.19 -3.36 -3.69
CA ARG A 85 -15.33 -3.73 -2.84
C ARG A 85 -15.06 -3.34 -1.39
N THR A 86 -13.86 -3.60 -0.88
CA THR A 86 -13.45 -3.21 0.48
C THR A 86 -13.47 -1.69 0.65
N ALA A 87 -12.93 -0.94 -0.33
CA ALA A 87 -12.94 0.53 -0.31
C ALA A 87 -14.35 1.12 -0.31
N ARG A 88 -15.29 0.58 -1.10
CA ARG A 88 -16.68 1.06 -1.14
C ARG A 88 -17.45 0.88 0.16
N ASN A 89 -17.03 -0.07 1.00
CA ASN A 89 -17.66 -0.36 2.28
C ASN A 89 -17.01 0.39 3.45
N ALA A 90 -15.98 1.19 3.20
CA ALA A 90 -15.22 1.90 4.22
C ALA A 90 -15.42 3.42 4.11
N ASP A 91 -15.21 4.12 5.22
CA ASP A 91 -15.21 5.58 5.28
C ASP A 91 -13.92 6.17 4.67
N ILE A 92 -12.83 5.42 4.74
CA ILE A 92 -11.51 5.80 4.20
C ILE A 92 -10.75 4.59 3.68
N ALA A 93 -10.06 4.75 2.56
CA ALA A 93 -9.12 3.77 2.01
C ALA A 93 -7.67 4.21 2.26
N ILE A 94 -6.84 3.32 2.81
CA ILE A 94 -5.39 3.50 2.97
C ILE A 94 -4.70 2.52 2.04
N ILE A 95 -4.12 3.02 0.95
CA ILE A 95 -3.48 2.21 -0.10
C ILE A 95 -1.96 2.24 0.10
N ASN A 96 -1.36 1.08 0.26
CA ASN A 96 0.06 0.88 0.52
C ASN A 96 0.73 0.37 -0.74
N VAL A 97 1.55 1.21 -1.37
CA VAL A 97 2.16 0.93 -2.68
C VAL A 97 3.60 1.40 -2.71
N GLY A 98 4.39 0.86 -3.62
CA GLY A 98 5.79 1.20 -3.74
C GLY A 98 6.59 0.23 -4.59
N TYR A 99 7.90 0.38 -4.53
CA TYR A 99 8.81 -0.50 -5.23
C TYR A 99 8.89 -1.88 -4.57
N LEU A 100 9.24 -2.92 -5.33
CA LEU A 100 9.63 -4.24 -4.84
C LEU A 100 11.16 -4.33 -4.62
N GLU A 101 11.63 -5.38 -3.93
CA GLU A 101 13.06 -5.57 -3.68
C GLU A 101 13.89 -5.55 -4.97
N CYS A 102 13.43 -6.22 -6.02
CA CYS A 102 14.10 -6.26 -7.32
C CYS A 102 14.11 -4.91 -8.07
N ASP A 103 13.30 -3.92 -7.67
CA ASP A 103 13.36 -2.55 -8.21
C ASP A 103 14.44 -1.70 -7.52
N GLU A 104 14.86 -2.05 -6.31
CA GLU A 104 15.86 -1.31 -5.57
C GLU A 104 16.84 -2.25 -4.87
N SER A 105 17.71 -2.84 -5.69
CA SER A 105 18.79 -3.71 -5.23
C SER A 105 20.14 -3.18 -5.66
N GLU A 106 21.17 -3.48 -4.87
CA GLU A 106 22.55 -3.17 -5.17
C GLU A 106 23.00 -3.76 -6.51
N GLY A 107 23.85 -3.02 -7.24
CA GLY A 107 24.44 -3.49 -8.49
C GLY A 107 23.55 -3.29 -9.72
N SER A 108 22.38 -2.64 -9.56
CA SER A 108 21.51 -2.27 -10.67
C SER A 108 20.83 -0.93 -10.42
N ASP A 109 20.78 -0.08 -11.45
CA ASP A 109 19.92 1.11 -11.46
C ASP A 109 18.49 0.75 -11.85
N LYS A 110 17.54 1.60 -11.44
CA LYS A 110 16.16 1.50 -11.92
C LYS A 110 16.10 1.77 -13.41
N THR A 111 15.30 1.00 -14.13
CA THR A 111 15.00 1.27 -15.55
C THR A 111 13.85 2.27 -15.73
N SER A 112 13.10 2.55 -14.66
CA SER A 112 11.98 3.48 -14.65
C SER A 112 11.74 4.03 -13.25
N ILE A 113 11.18 5.23 -13.15
CA ILE A 113 10.67 5.81 -11.90
C ILE A 113 9.17 5.55 -11.71
N GLU A 114 8.52 4.90 -12.68
CA GLU A 114 7.09 4.61 -12.64
C GLU A 114 6.76 3.53 -11.61
N LEU A 115 5.69 3.74 -10.86
CA LEU A 115 5.06 2.68 -10.08
C LEU A 115 4.62 1.56 -11.03
N ARG A 116 4.84 0.31 -10.60
CA ARG A 116 4.51 -0.88 -11.40
C ARG A 116 3.03 -0.87 -11.79
N GLU A 117 2.76 -1.37 -12.99
CA GLU A 117 1.46 -1.33 -13.66
C GLU A 117 0.30 -1.87 -12.78
N PRO A 118 0.42 -3.04 -12.11
CA PRO A 118 -0.66 -3.55 -11.27
C PRO A 118 -1.02 -2.62 -10.10
N GLN A 119 -0.02 -2.00 -9.48
CA GLN A 119 -0.23 -1.06 -8.38
C GLN A 119 -0.86 0.26 -8.86
N ARG A 120 -0.52 0.73 -10.07
CA ARG A 120 -1.15 1.92 -10.66
C ARG A 120 -2.61 1.65 -11.00
N ARG A 121 -2.92 0.51 -11.62
CA ARG A 121 -4.30 0.08 -11.89
C ARG A 121 -5.13 -0.03 -10.62
N LEU A 122 -4.56 -0.60 -9.57
CA LEU A 122 -5.21 -0.64 -8.25
C LEU A 122 -5.50 0.78 -7.73
N LEU A 123 -4.54 1.70 -7.82
CA LEU A 123 -4.71 3.07 -7.37
C LEU A 123 -5.83 3.77 -8.14
N ASP A 124 -5.83 3.68 -9.47
CA ASP A 124 -6.88 4.20 -10.34
C ASP A 124 -8.27 3.65 -9.97
N ALA A 125 -8.36 2.33 -9.81
CA ALA A 125 -9.62 1.65 -9.54
C ALA A 125 -10.19 1.98 -8.15
N VAL A 126 -9.34 2.07 -7.12
CA VAL A 126 -9.77 2.43 -5.77
C VAL A 126 -10.13 3.92 -5.69
N ILE A 127 -9.35 4.82 -6.31
CA ILE A 127 -9.71 6.25 -6.35
C ILE A 127 -11.07 6.44 -7.06
N ALA A 128 -11.33 5.69 -8.13
CA ALA A 128 -12.59 5.75 -8.86
C ALA A 128 -13.81 5.30 -8.04
N THR A 129 -13.65 4.66 -6.87
CA THR A 129 -14.78 4.37 -5.97
C THR A 129 -15.36 5.62 -5.30
N GLY A 130 -14.61 6.72 -5.29
CA GLY A 130 -14.97 7.96 -4.59
C GLY A 130 -14.74 7.92 -3.08
N THR A 131 -14.18 6.83 -2.55
CA THR A 131 -13.82 6.73 -1.13
C THR A 131 -12.65 7.68 -0.84
N PRO A 132 -12.69 8.50 0.23
CA PRO A 132 -11.55 9.28 0.69
C PRO A 132 -10.30 8.39 0.79
N THR A 133 -9.22 8.77 0.11
CA THR A 133 -8.06 7.89 -0.08
C THR A 133 -6.78 8.52 0.48
N VAL A 134 -6.02 7.73 1.23
CA VAL A 134 -4.66 8.03 1.68
C VAL A 134 -3.71 7.05 1.04
N VAL A 135 -2.66 7.56 0.40
CA VAL A 135 -1.61 6.73 -0.21
C VAL A 135 -0.36 6.74 0.67
N VAL A 136 0.11 5.55 1.04
CA VAL A 136 1.37 5.33 1.76
C VAL A 136 2.39 4.77 0.77
N LEU A 137 3.46 5.53 0.52
CA LEU A 137 4.51 5.18 -0.42
C LEU A 137 5.67 4.46 0.29
N TYR A 138 6.08 3.33 -0.27
CA TYR A 138 7.22 2.53 0.17
C TYR A 138 8.33 2.57 -0.91
N GLY A 139 9.41 3.29 -0.66
CA GLY A 139 10.55 3.33 -1.59
C GLY A 139 11.71 4.18 -1.09
N GLY A 140 12.91 3.87 -1.55
CA GLY A 140 14.14 4.61 -1.25
C GLY A 140 14.42 5.77 -2.21
N GLY A 141 13.80 5.77 -3.40
CA GLY A 141 13.97 6.79 -4.43
C GLY A 141 12.68 7.49 -4.84
N VAL A 142 12.76 8.32 -5.89
CA VAL A 142 11.60 8.98 -6.50
C VAL A 142 10.68 7.94 -7.13
N ILE A 143 9.37 8.08 -6.88
CA ILE A 143 8.31 7.29 -7.50
C ILE A 143 7.37 8.25 -8.21
N HIS A 144 7.12 8.01 -9.51
CA HIS A 144 6.02 8.59 -10.26
C HIS A 144 4.86 7.59 -10.27
N PHE A 145 3.68 8.02 -9.84
CA PHE A 145 2.53 7.13 -9.64
C PHE A 145 1.22 7.74 -10.19
N GLY A 146 1.29 8.72 -11.10
CA GLY A 146 0.12 9.33 -11.77
C GLY A 146 -0.19 10.77 -11.37
N GLY A 147 -1.21 11.36 -12.01
CA GLY A 147 -1.52 12.81 -11.97
C GLY A 147 -2.76 13.19 -11.15
N TRP A 148 -2.63 13.19 -9.83
CA TRP A 148 -3.66 13.55 -8.84
C TRP A 148 -3.12 14.42 -7.70
#